data_AF-A0A966TJD2-F1
#
_entry.id   AF-A0A966TJD2-F1
#
_cell.length_a   1.000
_cell.length_b   1.000
_cell.length_c   1.000
_cell.angle_alpha   90.00
_cell.angle_beta   90.00
_cell.angle_gamma   90.00
#
_symmetry.space_group_name_H-M   'P 1'
#
loop_
_entity.id
_entity.type
_entity.pdbx_description
1 polymer ?
#
loop_
_entity_poly.entity_id
_entity_poly.type
_entity_poly.pdbx_seq_one_letter_code
_entity_poly.pdbx_strand_id
1 'polypeptide(L)'
;MADLTTRSIASSYKELLKTAAADGLTTTLTIVEDGDATASSLQLATNAARLTGTLQVDGITTLANVTESSDKDTGSLVVEGGVGVEKNLNVGGNLNVIGNAVIQGTLTANGGTLTLGDTETDNVVFNADVNSHILPNTDNTYDLGSAAKSWRNLHVDSTATINNVTITGSQTISATTQSTDKDTGALVIEGGLGVEKNTNIGGNLGVTGTTSLTGDTTITGDLAVNGGDLTTSAATFNLLNATATTVNFAGAGTLVEIGAATGTTNINNNLDVDGDLNIDGGDLTVSTTTFNLANTTATTLNIGGAATALEIGAATGTTNVNNNLDVDGDVN
;
A
#
# COMPACT_ATOMS: atom_id res chain seq x y z
N MET A 1 -0.42 22.26 -112.29
CA MET A 1 -0.04 20.83 -112.29
C MET A 1 1.30 20.69 -111.60
N ALA A 2 1.33 19.86 -110.56
CA ALA A 2 2.50 19.28 -109.88
C ALA A 2 3.47 20.25 -109.17
N ASP A 3 3.07 20.62 -107.95
CA ASP A 3 3.76 20.16 -106.75
C ASP A 3 5.28 20.43 -106.64
N LEU A 4 5.61 21.69 -106.32
CA LEU A 4 6.90 22.05 -105.73
C LEU A 4 6.82 22.19 -104.20
N THR A 5 5.67 21.91 -103.58
CA THR A 5 5.47 22.12 -102.13
C THR A 5 5.67 20.85 -101.30
N THR A 6 5.59 19.64 -101.87
CA THR A 6 5.83 18.40 -101.10
C THR A 6 7.29 17.94 -101.04
N ARG A 7 8.14 18.32 -102.01
CA ARG A 7 9.52 17.79 -102.11
C ARG A 7 10.58 18.53 -101.29
N SER A 8 10.34 19.80 -100.91
CA SER A 8 11.26 20.56 -100.05
C SER A 8 11.15 20.17 -98.57
N ILE A 9 10.02 19.60 -98.17
CA ILE A 9 9.74 19.23 -96.77
C ILE A 9 10.43 17.90 -96.43
N ALA A 10 10.43 16.92 -97.34
CA ALA A 10 10.98 15.59 -97.11
C ALA A 10 12.53 15.54 -96.97
N SER A 11 13.27 16.36 -97.71
CA SER A 11 14.74 16.44 -97.56
C SER A 11 15.17 17.25 -96.35
N SER A 12 14.44 18.31 -96.02
CA SER A 12 14.69 19.12 -94.83
C SER A 12 14.48 18.34 -93.53
N TYR A 13 13.46 17.47 -93.50
CA TYR A 13 13.23 16.53 -92.38
C TYR A 13 14.38 15.51 -92.22
N LYS A 14 14.91 14.99 -93.34
CA LYS A 14 15.98 13.99 -93.33
C LYS A 14 17.34 14.55 -92.91
N GLU A 15 17.60 15.83 -93.18
CA GLU A 15 18.80 16.55 -92.72
C GLU A 15 18.68 17.08 -91.27
N LEU A 16 17.46 17.35 -90.80
CA LEU A 16 17.16 17.63 -89.38
C LEU A 16 17.51 16.42 -88.48
N LEU A 17 17.34 15.19 -88.99
CA LEU A 17 17.72 13.94 -88.33
C LEU A 17 19.24 13.67 -88.32
N LYS A 18 20.01 14.16 -89.30
CA LYS A 18 21.47 13.91 -89.38
C LYS A 18 22.30 14.82 -88.49
N THR A 19 21.86 16.05 -88.26
CA THR A 19 22.60 17.04 -87.46
C THR A 19 22.51 16.75 -85.95
N ALA A 20 21.47 16.04 -85.50
CA ALA A 20 21.26 15.66 -84.10
C ALA A 20 22.13 14.50 -83.60
N ALA A 21 22.94 13.86 -84.46
CA ALA A 21 23.71 12.67 -84.11
C ALA A 21 25.20 12.95 -83.80
N ALA A 22 25.73 14.13 -84.11
CA ALA A 22 27.17 14.40 -84.06
C ALA A 22 27.71 14.99 -82.74
N ASP A 23 26.88 15.68 -81.94
CA ASP A 23 27.33 16.41 -80.74
C ASP A 23 26.65 15.97 -79.42
N GLY A 24 26.12 14.74 -79.36
CA GLY A 24 25.49 14.22 -78.13
C GLY A 24 24.15 14.90 -77.74
N LEU A 25 23.61 15.73 -78.64
CA LEU A 25 22.30 16.38 -78.51
C LEU A 25 21.29 15.73 -79.46
N THR A 26 20.64 14.66 -79.02
CA THR A 26 19.50 14.09 -79.75
C THR A 26 18.29 15.01 -79.59
N THR A 27 18.07 15.87 -80.60
CA THR A 27 16.80 16.56 -80.93
C THR A 27 16.09 17.27 -79.76
N THR A 28 16.25 18.60 -79.64
CA THR A 28 15.08 19.40 -79.23
C THR A 28 14.02 19.12 -80.27
N LEU A 29 13.00 18.37 -79.87
CA LEU A 29 11.86 18.04 -80.70
C LEU A 29 11.24 19.34 -81.20
N THR A 30 11.31 19.54 -82.52
CA THR A 30 10.48 20.47 -83.28
C THR A 30 9.01 20.19 -82.95
N ILE A 31 8.35 21.16 -82.33
CA ILE A 31 6.91 21.47 -82.42
C ILE A 31 6.04 20.28 -82.88
N VAL A 32 5.30 19.64 -81.95
CA VAL A 32 4.06 18.93 -82.31
C VAL A 32 2.99 20.00 -82.50
N GLU A 33 2.91 20.53 -83.71
CA GLU A 33 1.75 21.26 -84.19
C GLU A 33 0.75 20.22 -84.67
N ASP A 34 -0.35 20.04 -83.93
CA ASP A 34 -1.63 19.84 -84.61
C ASP A 34 -2.12 21.23 -84.99
N GLY A 35 -2.38 21.46 -86.28
CA GLY A 35 -2.85 22.71 -86.84
C GLY A 35 -4.26 23.14 -86.42
N ASP A 36 -4.71 22.82 -85.21
CA ASP A 36 -6.03 23.15 -84.63
C ASP A 36 -5.96 24.08 -83.39
N ALA A 37 -4.78 24.52 -82.96
CA ALA A 37 -4.63 25.49 -81.87
C ALA A 37 -5.28 25.10 -80.51
N THR A 38 -5.36 23.80 -80.20
CA THR A 38 -5.55 23.30 -78.82
C THR A 38 -4.29 22.56 -78.34
N ALA A 39 -4.11 22.47 -77.00
CA ALA A 39 -2.81 22.34 -76.34
C ALA A 39 -1.85 21.26 -76.91
N SER A 40 -0.67 21.72 -77.34
CA SER A 40 0.46 20.92 -77.84
C SER A 40 0.97 19.93 -76.78
N SER A 41 0.75 18.64 -76.98
CA SER A 41 1.42 17.60 -76.19
C SER A 41 2.38 16.81 -77.07
N LEU A 42 3.59 16.58 -76.55
CA LEU A 42 4.48 15.57 -77.11
C LEU A 42 3.90 14.19 -76.75
N GLN A 43 3.25 13.54 -77.72
CA GLN A 43 2.80 12.16 -77.59
C GLN A 43 3.82 11.23 -78.23
N LEU A 44 4.50 10.42 -77.42
CA LEU A 44 5.43 9.40 -77.91
C LEU A 44 4.63 8.13 -78.24
N ALA A 45 4.72 7.63 -79.47
CA ALA A 45 4.02 6.42 -79.93
C ALA A 45 4.62 5.11 -79.36
N THR A 46 5.65 5.19 -78.50
CA THR A 46 6.36 4.04 -77.92
C THR A 46 5.90 3.78 -76.49
N ASN A 47 5.97 2.51 -76.08
CA ASN A 47 5.55 2.06 -74.74
C ASN A 47 6.46 2.55 -73.59
N ALA A 48 7.59 3.18 -73.89
CA ALA A 48 8.49 3.77 -72.90
C ALA A 48 9.25 4.97 -73.49
N ALA A 49 9.50 5.95 -72.63
CA ALA A 49 10.43 7.06 -72.88
C ALA A 49 11.61 6.91 -71.91
N ARG A 50 12.85 7.04 -72.40
CA ARG A 50 14.05 6.94 -71.56
C ARG A 50 14.87 8.21 -71.68
N LEU A 51 15.06 8.90 -70.56
CA LEU A 51 15.95 10.05 -70.43
C LEU A 51 17.22 9.60 -69.72
N THR A 52 18.39 9.93 -70.28
CA THR A 52 19.69 9.58 -69.69
C THR A 52 20.32 10.73 -68.90
N GLY A 53 19.78 11.94 -69.04
CA GLY A 53 20.15 13.13 -68.25
C GLY A 53 19.06 13.50 -67.23
N THR A 54 19.12 14.74 -66.72
CA THR A 54 18.13 15.27 -65.78
C THR A 54 16.81 15.63 -66.47
N LEU A 55 15.69 15.28 -65.85
CA LEU A 55 14.37 15.81 -66.20
C LEU A 55 14.06 17.01 -65.31
N GLN A 56 13.86 18.19 -65.91
CA GLN A 56 13.33 19.37 -65.24
C GLN A 56 11.93 19.67 -65.79
N VAL A 57 10.96 19.90 -64.90
CA VAL A 57 9.59 20.29 -65.25
C VAL A 57 9.20 21.49 -64.40
N ASP A 58 8.99 22.65 -65.02
CA ASP A 58 8.61 23.87 -64.29
C ASP A 58 7.11 23.87 -63.89
N GLY A 59 6.29 23.09 -64.61
CA GLY A 59 4.86 22.91 -64.37
C GLY A 59 4.53 21.71 -63.46
N ILE A 60 3.24 21.41 -63.35
CA ILE A 60 2.75 20.24 -62.61
C ILE A 60 3.01 18.97 -63.43
N THR A 61 3.57 17.94 -62.79
CA THR A 61 3.65 16.59 -63.37
C THR A 61 2.51 15.73 -62.82
N THR A 62 1.76 15.07 -63.70
CA THR A 62 0.71 14.11 -63.32
C THR A 62 0.99 12.76 -63.98
N LEU A 63 1.01 11.69 -63.18
CA LEU A 63 1.14 10.31 -63.63
C LEU A 63 -0.24 9.66 -63.62
N ALA A 64 -0.80 9.37 -64.80
CA ALA A 64 -2.16 8.83 -64.92
C ALA A 64 -2.26 7.31 -64.69
N ASN A 65 -1.13 6.61 -64.56
CA ASN A 65 -1.14 5.18 -64.23
C ASN A 65 -1.72 5.00 -62.81
N VAL A 66 -2.70 4.10 -62.66
CA VAL A 66 -3.45 3.86 -61.42
C VAL A 66 -2.97 2.63 -60.64
N THR A 67 -1.88 1.98 -61.09
CA THR A 67 -1.30 0.84 -60.37
C THR A 67 -0.81 1.29 -58.98
N GLU A 68 -1.37 0.68 -57.94
CA GLU A 68 -0.96 0.85 -56.54
C GLU A 68 0.45 0.27 -56.33
N SER A 69 1.22 0.89 -55.43
CA SER A 69 2.51 0.37 -55.01
C SER A 69 2.31 -0.58 -53.83
N SER A 70 2.74 -1.84 -53.99
CA SER A 70 2.74 -2.85 -52.92
C SER A 70 4.13 -3.10 -52.33
N ASP A 71 5.17 -2.70 -53.05
CA ASP A 71 6.57 -2.75 -52.66
C ASP A 71 7.38 -1.67 -53.41
N LYS A 72 8.70 -1.65 -53.21
CA LYS A 72 9.60 -0.65 -53.80
C LYS A 72 9.73 -0.72 -55.33
N ASP A 73 9.31 -1.80 -55.98
CA ASP A 73 9.53 -2.07 -57.41
C ASP A 73 8.21 -2.01 -58.22
N THR A 74 7.12 -1.56 -57.60
CA THR A 74 5.77 -1.55 -58.18
C THR A 74 5.08 -0.18 -58.04
N GLY A 75 4.12 0.09 -58.93
CA GLY A 75 3.24 1.25 -58.87
C GLY A 75 3.37 2.23 -60.04
N SER A 76 2.65 3.35 -59.94
CA SER A 76 2.63 4.43 -60.93
C SER A 76 3.95 5.20 -61.04
N LEU A 77 4.68 5.31 -59.92
CA LEU A 77 6.00 5.92 -59.82
C LEU A 77 6.94 4.95 -59.08
N VAL A 78 8.05 4.59 -59.72
CA VAL A 78 9.14 3.83 -59.12
C VAL A 78 10.41 4.67 -59.19
N VAL A 79 11.08 4.83 -58.06
CA VAL A 79 12.33 5.60 -57.95
C VAL A 79 13.38 4.72 -57.28
N GLU A 80 14.39 4.34 -58.06
CA GLU A 80 15.51 3.50 -57.58
C GLU A 80 16.45 4.26 -56.62
N GLY A 81 16.46 5.60 -56.71
CA GLY A 81 17.24 6.50 -55.85
C GLY A 81 16.40 7.11 -54.72
N GLY A 82 16.90 8.19 -54.12
CA GLY A 82 16.16 8.96 -53.13
C GLY A 82 15.19 9.96 -53.77
N VAL A 83 14.09 10.26 -53.07
CA VAL A 83 13.17 11.35 -53.40
C VAL A 83 13.36 12.48 -52.39
N GLY A 84 13.69 13.68 -52.87
CA GLY A 84 13.64 14.90 -52.06
C GLY A 84 12.31 15.61 -52.25
N VAL A 85 11.67 16.04 -51.15
CA VAL A 85 10.43 16.83 -51.18
C VAL A 85 10.62 18.03 -50.27
N GLU A 86 10.73 19.22 -50.88
CA GLU A 86 10.97 20.48 -50.15
C GLU A 86 9.74 20.97 -49.36
N LYS A 87 8.55 20.59 -49.83
CA LYS A 87 7.25 20.93 -49.22
C LYS A 87 6.60 19.68 -48.65
N ASN A 88 5.29 19.75 -48.38
CA ASN A 88 4.55 18.63 -47.84
C ASN A 88 4.41 17.49 -48.84
N LEU A 89 4.67 16.27 -48.40
CA LEU A 89 4.17 15.05 -49.04
C LEU A 89 2.80 14.72 -48.43
N ASN A 90 1.77 14.62 -49.26
CA ASN A 90 0.45 14.16 -48.84
C ASN A 90 0.20 12.79 -49.48
N VAL A 91 -0.03 11.76 -48.66
CA VAL A 91 -0.32 10.40 -49.11
C VAL A 91 -1.79 10.09 -48.82
N GLY A 92 -2.57 9.82 -49.86
CA GLY A 92 -4.00 9.50 -49.70
C GLY A 92 -4.28 8.09 -49.18
N GLY A 93 -3.31 7.17 -49.36
CA GLY A 93 -3.34 5.80 -48.84
C GLY A 93 -2.34 5.60 -47.69
N ASN A 94 -1.76 4.41 -47.60
CA ASN A 94 -0.79 4.07 -46.56
C ASN A 94 0.61 4.62 -46.89
N LEU A 95 1.33 5.06 -45.85
CA LEU A 95 2.78 5.21 -45.91
C LEU A 95 3.41 3.92 -45.39
N ASN A 96 3.97 3.11 -46.29
CA ASN A 96 4.71 1.89 -45.92
C ASN A 96 6.22 2.17 -45.94
N VAL A 97 6.89 2.03 -44.80
CA VAL A 97 8.33 2.22 -44.66
C VAL A 97 8.96 0.90 -44.24
N ILE A 98 9.67 0.24 -45.15
CA ILE A 98 10.34 -1.04 -44.88
C ILE A 98 11.58 -0.85 -43.99
N GLY A 99 12.25 0.29 -44.16
CA GLY A 99 13.38 0.69 -43.33
C GLY A 99 12.96 1.52 -42.11
N ASN A 100 13.88 2.34 -41.61
CA ASN A 100 13.60 3.23 -40.48
C ASN A 100 12.89 4.51 -40.96
N ALA A 101 11.89 4.95 -40.20
CA ALA A 101 11.36 6.30 -40.29
C ALA A 101 12.08 7.20 -39.28
N VAL A 102 12.64 8.33 -39.74
CA VAL A 102 13.21 9.37 -38.87
C VAL A 102 12.34 10.62 -38.95
N ILE A 103 11.66 10.95 -37.86
CA ILE A 103 10.81 12.13 -37.76
C ILE A 103 11.53 13.16 -36.87
N GLN A 104 12.07 14.21 -37.48
CA GLN A 104 12.75 15.28 -36.74
C GLN A 104 11.77 16.24 -36.05
N GLY A 105 10.53 16.32 -36.56
CA GLY A 105 9.44 17.08 -35.97
C GLY A 105 8.57 16.22 -35.03
N THR A 106 7.34 16.66 -34.82
CA THR A 106 6.34 15.91 -34.05
C THR A 106 5.67 14.84 -34.92
N LEU A 107 5.51 13.63 -34.37
CA LEU A 107 4.58 12.64 -34.91
C LEU A 107 3.20 12.83 -34.25
N THR A 108 2.16 12.98 -35.05
CA THR A 108 0.77 13.06 -34.59
C THR A 108 -0.03 11.92 -35.23
N ALA A 109 -0.58 11.03 -34.40
CA ALA A 109 -1.39 9.88 -34.84
C ALA A 109 -2.85 10.04 -34.36
N ASN A 110 -3.75 10.46 -35.26
CA ASN A 110 -5.15 10.77 -34.93
C ASN A 110 -6.13 9.60 -35.18
N GLY A 111 -5.64 8.46 -35.68
CA GLY A 111 -6.47 7.37 -36.24
C GLY A 111 -6.85 6.23 -35.28
N GLY A 112 -6.68 6.40 -33.96
CA GLY A 112 -6.94 5.36 -32.97
C GLY A 112 -5.67 4.85 -32.31
N THR A 113 -5.38 3.56 -32.43
CA THR A 113 -4.24 2.91 -31.75
C THR A 113 -2.92 3.18 -32.44
N LEU A 114 -1.89 3.51 -31.66
CA LEU A 114 -0.49 3.42 -32.07
C LEU A 114 0.10 2.11 -31.52
N THR A 115 0.41 1.17 -32.40
CA THR A 115 1.09 -0.08 -32.01
C THR A 115 2.59 0.10 -32.19
N LEU A 116 3.37 -0.25 -31.16
CA LEU A 116 4.83 -0.21 -31.16
C LEU A 116 5.35 -1.61 -30.80
N GLY A 117 6.13 -2.21 -31.71
CA GLY A 117 6.62 -3.58 -31.58
C GLY A 117 5.64 -4.65 -32.08
N ASP A 118 6.16 -5.85 -32.29
CA ASP A 118 5.48 -7.07 -32.72
C ASP A 118 5.85 -8.31 -31.87
N THR A 119 6.80 -8.19 -30.95
CA THR A 119 7.27 -9.26 -30.07
C THR A 119 7.60 -8.78 -28.65
N GLU A 120 7.70 -9.71 -27.71
CA GLU A 120 8.06 -9.44 -26.30
C GLU A 120 9.53 -8.96 -26.11
N THR A 121 10.31 -8.94 -27.18
CA THR A 121 11.69 -8.43 -27.19
C THR A 121 11.79 -6.98 -27.62
N ASP A 122 10.71 -6.39 -28.11
CA ASP A 122 10.69 -4.98 -28.49
C ASP A 122 10.86 -4.07 -27.28
N ASN A 123 11.45 -2.91 -27.53
CA ASN A 123 11.67 -1.90 -26.53
C ASN A 123 11.06 -0.59 -27.01
N VAL A 124 10.33 0.06 -26.12
CA VAL A 124 9.99 1.48 -26.24
C VAL A 124 10.89 2.23 -25.29
N VAL A 125 11.78 3.07 -25.83
CA VAL A 125 12.70 3.89 -25.03
C VAL A 125 12.20 5.32 -25.02
N PHE A 126 11.81 5.81 -23.84
CA PHE A 126 11.43 7.21 -23.64
C PHE A 126 12.65 8.01 -23.19
N ASN A 127 13.26 8.75 -24.11
CA ASN A 127 14.31 9.73 -23.78
C ASN A 127 13.75 11.05 -23.24
N ALA A 128 12.43 11.23 -23.31
CA ALA A 128 11.69 12.42 -22.90
C ALA A 128 10.64 12.05 -21.84
N ASP A 129 10.10 13.07 -21.17
CA ASP A 129 9.06 12.90 -20.16
C ASP A 129 7.70 12.54 -20.79
N VAL A 130 6.89 11.79 -20.04
CA VAL A 130 5.48 11.55 -20.36
C VAL A 130 4.64 12.63 -19.70
N ASN A 131 4.21 13.64 -20.45
CA ASN A 131 3.38 14.75 -19.95
C ASN A 131 1.87 14.47 -20.08
N SER A 132 1.44 13.28 -19.68
CA SER A 132 0.04 12.86 -19.70
C SER A 132 -0.20 11.74 -18.69
N HIS A 133 -1.48 11.43 -18.46
CA HIS A 133 -1.84 10.20 -17.78
C HIS A 133 -1.50 8.97 -18.65
N ILE A 134 -1.26 7.83 -18.02
CA ILE A 134 -1.22 6.51 -18.65
C ILE A 134 -2.45 5.77 -18.17
N LEU A 135 -3.48 5.70 -19.00
CA LEU A 135 -4.78 5.12 -18.66
C LEU A 135 -5.03 3.87 -19.52
N PRO A 136 -5.24 2.68 -18.94
CA PRO A 136 -5.69 1.53 -19.71
C PRO A 136 -7.14 1.74 -20.17
N ASN A 137 -7.47 1.27 -21.38
CA ASN A 137 -8.85 1.36 -21.90
C ASN A 137 -9.80 0.36 -21.22
N THR A 138 -9.28 -0.79 -20.78
CA THR A 138 -10.03 -1.80 -20.04
C THR A 138 -9.56 -1.82 -18.60
N ASP A 139 -10.50 -1.68 -17.67
CA ASP A 139 -10.23 -1.68 -16.24
C ASP A 139 -9.64 -3.03 -15.77
N ASN A 140 -8.70 -2.97 -14.81
CA ASN A 140 -8.10 -4.12 -14.13
C ASN A 140 -7.59 -5.25 -15.07
N THR A 141 -7.09 -4.90 -16.26
CA THR A 141 -6.65 -5.88 -17.28
C THR A 141 -5.13 -5.95 -17.47
N TYR A 142 -4.42 -4.83 -17.27
CA TYR A 142 -3.00 -4.72 -17.60
C TYR A 142 -2.14 -4.44 -16.37
N ASP A 143 -1.00 -5.12 -16.29
CA ASP A 143 -0.01 -4.93 -15.23
C ASP A 143 1.04 -3.87 -15.62
N LEU A 144 1.62 -3.21 -14.61
CA LEU A 144 2.84 -2.41 -14.77
C LEU A 144 4.06 -3.23 -14.33
N GLY A 145 4.63 -3.97 -15.27
CA GLY A 145 5.73 -4.91 -15.03
C GLY A 145 5.22 -6.33 -14.82
N SER A 146 6.10 -7.23 -14.38
CA SER A 146 5.76 -8.63 -14.08
C SER A 146 6.67 -9.18 -12.97
N ALA A 147 6.41 -10.42 -12.52
CA ALA A 147 7.25 -11.09 -11.53
C ALA A 147 8.72 -11.27 -11.97
N ALA A 148 8.98 -11.33 -13.28
CA ALA A 148 10.33 -11.43 -13.84
C ALA A 148 10.92 -10.05 -14.23
N LYS A 149 10.07 -9.03 -14.39
CA LYS A 149 10.44 -7.70 -14.88
C LYS A 149 9.78 -6.61 -14.02
N SER A 150 10.36 -6.35 -12.85
CA SER A 150 9.88 -5.29 -11.95
C SER A 150 10.56 -3.94 -12.26
N TRP A 151 9.83 -2.85 -12.01
CA TRP A 151 10.44 -1.53 -11.95
C TRP A 151 11.34 -1.43 -10.72
N ARG A 152 12.47 -0.73 -10.86
CA ARG A 152 13.42 -0.58 -9.75
C ARG A 152 12.81 0.19 -8.57
N ASN A 153 12.15 1.32 -8.86
CA ASN A 153 11.51 2.20 -7.88
C ASN A 153 10.20 2.74 -8.46
N LEU A 154 9.25 3.05 -7.57
CA LEU A 154 8.08 3.87 -7.87
C LEU A 154 8.20 5.18 -7.10
N HIS A 155 8.17 6.32 -7.79
CA HIS A 155 8.22 7.65 -7.20
C HIS A 155 6.88 8.36 -7.43
N VAL A 156 6.14 8.61 -6.35
CA VAL A 156 4.83 9.30 -6.35
C VAL A 156 4.93 10.42 -5.32
N ASP A 157 4.72 11.68 -5.73
CA ASP A 157 4.81 12.85 -4.85
C ASP A 157 3.55 13.04 -3.98
N SER A 158 2.38 12.75 -4.57
CA SER A 158 1.08 12.83 -3.92
C SER A 158 0.61 11.44 -3.46
N THR A 159 -0.66 11.11 -3.68
CA THR A 159 -1.27 9.86 -3.20
C THR A 159 -1.14 8.73 -4.21
N ALA A 160 -0.82 7.53 -3.73
CA ALA A 160 -1.06 6.28 -4.44
C ALA A 160 -2.34 5.62 -3.94
N THR A 161 -3.33 5.43 -4.81
CA THR A 161 -4.56 4.69 -4.50
C THR A 161 -4.39 3.24 -4.95
N ILE A 162 -4.28 2.31 -4.01
CA ILE A 162 -4.04 0.89 -4.29
C ILE A 162 -5.07 0.06 -3.51
N ASN A 163 -5.81 -0.79 -4.19
CA ASN A 163 -6.84 -1.62 -3.55
C ASN A 163 -6.23 -2.65 -2.58
N ASN A 164 -5.19 -3.37 -3.04
CA ASN A 164 -4.50 -4.39 -2.25
C ASN A 164 -2.98 -4.21 -2.36
N VAL A 165 -2.30 -4.22 -1.23
CA VAL A 165 -0.84 -4.14 -1.16
C VAL A 165 -0.31 -5.43 -0.53
N THR A 166 0.50 -6.17 -1.30
CA THR A 166 1.30 -7.27 -0.77
C THR A 166 2.73 -6.81 -0.62
N ILE A 167 3.27 -6.94 0.59
CA ILE A 167 4.64 -6.55 0.91
C ILE A 167 5.42 -7.81 1.31
N THR A 168 6.51 -8.09 0.61
CA THR A 168 7.43 -9.19 0.92
C THR A 168 8.66 -8.72 1.70
N GLY A 169 8.96 -7.42 1.68
CA GLY A 169 10.08 -6.80 2.37
C GLY A 169 9.69 -6.10 3.67
N SER A 170 10.65 -5.46 4.33
CA SER A 170 10.38 -4.60 5.47
C SER A 170 9.91 -3.21 5.03
N GLN A 171 8.96 -2.64 5.76
CA GLN A 171 8.49 -1.27 5.54
C GLN A 171 8.99 -0.33 6.62
N THR A 172 9.14 0.93 6.26
CA THR A 172 9.38 2.02 7.21
C THR A 172 8.47 3.17 6.85
N ILE A 173 7.70 3.66 7.83
CA ILE A 173 6.91 4.88 7.71
C ILE A 173 7.74 6.00 8.33
N SER A 174 8.22 6.92 7.50
CA SER A 174 9.17 7.95 7.92
C SER A 174 8.51 9.22 8.49
N ALA A 175 7.19 9.35 8.35
CA ALA A 175 6.46 10.44 8.98
C ALA A 175 6.60 10.35 10.52
N THR A 176 6.80 11.48 11.18
CA THR A 176 7.12 11.54 12.62
C THR A 176 5.95 12.00 13.49
N THR A 177 4.76 12.15 12.91
CA THR A 177 3.57 12.59 13.64
C THR A 177 3.17 11.54 14.67
N GLN A 178 3.20 11.90 15.95
CA GLN A 178 2.73 11.05 17.04
C GLN A 178 1.21 10.83 16.92
N SER A 179 0.77 9.59 17.13
CA SER A 179 -0.66 9.28 17.29
C SER A 179 -1.12 9.68 18.70
N THR A 180 -2.26 10.38 18.78
CA THR A 180 -2.94 10.75 20.04
C THR A 180 -4.33 10.14 20.16
N ASP A 181 -4.90 9.67 19.05
CA ASP A 181 -6.15 8.92 18.94
C ASP A 181 -6.09 8.01 17.70
N LYS A 182 -7.19 7.29 17.41
CA LYS A 182 -7.27 6.34 16.29
C LYS A 182 -7.18 6.99 14.90
N ASP A 183 -7.39 8.30 14.78
CA ASP A 183 -7.50 9.04 13.50
C ASP A 183 -6.28 9.92 13.23
N THR A 184 -5.23 9.80 14.05
CA THR A 184 -4.03 10.64 14.01
C THR A 184 -2.75 9.83 14.03
N GLY A 185 -1.68 10.40 13.48
CA GLY A 185 -0.33 9.84 13.52
C GLY A 185 0.26 9.56 12.14
N ALA A 186 1.48 9.00 12.14
CA ALA A 186 2.21 8.64 10.94
C ALA A 186 1.58 7.47 10.15
N LEU A 187 0.94 6.55 10.86
CA LEU A 187 0.21 5.41 10.31
C LEU A 187 -1.16 5.35 10.99
N VAL A 188 -2.22 5.39 10.19
CA VAL A 188 -3.61 5.24 10.63
C VAL A 188 -4.18 3.97 9.99
N ILE A 189 -4.83 3.13 10.79
CA ILE A 189 -5.46 1.89 10.36
C ILE A 189 -6.92 1.95 10.79
N GLU A 190 -7.81 2.21 9.83
CA GLU A 190 -9.26 2.30 10.08
C GLU A 190 -9.89 0.95 10.46
N GLY A 191 -9.25 -0.15 10.02
CA GLY A 191 -9.63 -1.52 10.33
C GLY A 191 -8.92 -2.09 11.56
N GLY A 192 -8.89 -3.42 11.66
CA GLY A 192 -8.09 -4.12 12.66
C GLY A 192 -6.62 -4.23 12.25
N LEU A 193 -5.72 -4.16 13.24
CA LEU A 193 -4.31 -4.52 13.07
C LEU A 193 -4.08 -5.95 13.59
N GLY A 194 -3.68 -6.85 12.68
CA GLY A 194 -3.18 -8.17 13.05
C GLY A 194 -1.66 -8.17 13.13
N VAL A 195 -1.10 -8.72 14.21
CA VAL A 195 0.36 -8.90 14.36
C VAL A 195 0.64 -10.33 14.81
N GLU A 196 1.27 -11.11 13.95
CA GLU A 196 1.60 -12.53 14.20
C GLU A 196 2.80 -12.69 15.15
N LYS A 197 3.66 -11.67 15.22
CA LYS A 197 4.87 -11.65 16.03
C LYS A 197 4.77 -10.54 17.08
N ASN A 198 5.89 -10.25 17.75
CA ASN A 198 5.92 -9.24 18.80
C ASN A 198 5.64 -7.83 18.25
N THR A 199 4.93 -7.04 19.03
CA THR A 199 4.79 -5.60 18.85
C THR A 199 5.66 -4.89 19.88
N ASN A 200 6.56 -4.01 19.43
CA ASN A 200 7.41 -3.20 20.30
C ASN A 200 6.95 -1.75 20.23
N ILE A 201 6.46 -1.19 21.34
CA ILE A 201 6.01 0.20 21.42
C ILE A 201 7.03 0.99 22.25
N GLY A 202 7.68 1.98 21.62
CA GLY A 202 8.68 2.83 22.29
C GLY A 202 8.08 3.95 23.15
N GLY A 203 6.80 4.27 22.94
CA GLY A 203 6.02 5.22 23.74
C GLY A 203 4.96 4.52 24.60
N ASN A 204 3.89 5.25 24.91
CA ASN A 204 2.77 4.69 25.66
C ASN A 204 1.85 3.86 24.73
N LEU A 205 1.34 2.74 25.23
CA LEU A 205 0.21 2.05 24.61
C LEU A 205 -1.11 2.64 25.15
N GLY A 206 -1.86 3.33 24.30
CA GLY A 206 -3.20 3.80 24.60
C GLY A 206 -4.26 2.83 24.07
N VAL A 207 -5.18 2.39 24.93
CA VAL A 207 -6.34 1.58 24.54
C VAL A 207 -7.60 2.25 25.12
N THR A 208 -8.50 2.72 24.26
CA THR A 208 -9.76 3.36 24.67
C THR A 208 -10.85 2.35 25.03
N GLY A 209 -10.80 1.18 24.41
CA GLY A 209 -11.69 0.05 24.70
C GLY A 209 -11.13 -0.89 25.77
N THR A 210 -11.67 -2.10 25.82
CA THR A 210 -11.17 -3.16 26.70
C THR A 210 -9.91 -3.80 26.11
N THR A 211 -8.97 -4.19 26.98
CA THR A 211 -7.81 -5.01 26.60
C THR A 211 -8.07 -6.45 27.03
N SER A 212 -8.06 -7.39 26.09
CA SER A 212 -8.15 -8.82 26.37
C SER A 212 -6.78 -9.47 26.20
N LEU A 213 -6.24 -10.03 27.29
CA LEU A 213 -4.98 -10.75 27.31
C LEU A 213 -5.28 -12.18 27.75
N THR A 214 -5.01 -13.15 26.87
CA THR A 214 -5.31 -14.57 27.13
C THR A 214 -4.15 -15.31 27.80
N GLY A 215 -2.95 -14.72 27.79
CA GLY A 215 -1.78 -15.21 28.51
C GLY A 215 -1.47 -14.37 29.74
N ASP A 216 -0.36 -14.72 30.40
CA ASP A 216 0.11 -14.00 31.58
C ASP A 216 0.53 -12.57 31.24
N THR A 217 0.26 -11.65 32.16
CA THR A 217 0.70 -10.25 32.08
C THR A 217 1.78 -10.01 33.12
N THR A 218 2.95 -9.57 32.68
CA THR A 218 4.03 -9.13 33.58
C THR A 218 4.13 -7.61 33.56
N ILE A 219 4.05 -7.00 34.73
CA ILE A 219 4.23 -5.55 34.92
C ILE A 219 5.44 -5.37 35.83
N THR A 220 6.50 -4.75 35.31
CA THR A 220 7.75 -4.53 36.06
C THR A 220 7.70 -3.27 36.93
N GLY A 221 6.85 -2.31 36.56
CA GLY A 221 6.50 -1.15 37.39
C GLY A 221 5.24 -1.41 38.21
N ASP A 222 4.63 -0.32 38.67
CA ASP A 222 3.40 -0.38 39.46
C ASP A 222 2.17 -0.57 38.56
N LEU A 223 1.15 -1.24 39.11
CA LEU A 223 -0.19 -1.28 38.55
C LEU A 223 -1.10 -0.30 39.32
N ALA A 224 -1.60 0.71 38.62
CA ALA A 224 -2.68 1.56 39.14
C ALA A 224 -4.03 0.97 38.72
N VAL A 225 -4.85 0.56 39.68
CA VAL A 225 -6.23 0.13 39.45
C VAL A 225 -7.16 1.28 39.86
N ASN A 226 -7.43 2.18 38.92
CA ASN A 226 -8.31 3.34 39.16
C ASN A 226 -9.81 3.00 39.02
N GLY A 227 -10.14 1.76 38.64
CA GLY A 227 -11.48 1.22 38.72
C GLY A 227 -11.84 0.81 40.16
N GLY A 228 -12.95 0.08 40.32
CA GLY A 228 -13.41 -0.39 41.63
C GLY A 228 -12.85 -1.76 42.04
N ASP A 229 -12.65 -2.66 41.08
CA ASP A 229 -12.54 -4.09 41.39
C ASP A 229 -11.32 -4.76 40.74
N LEU A 230 -10.78 -5.76 41.44
CA LEU A 230 -9.96 -6.82 40.86
C LEU A 230 -10.76 -8.11 40.95
N THR A 231 -11.21 -8.63 39.81
CA THR A 231 -12.10 -9.81 39.74
C THR A 231 -11.38 -11.02 39.16
N THR A 232 -11.92 -12.20 39.43
CA THR A 232 -11.39 -13.48 38.94
C THR A 232 -12.51 -14.48 38.75
N SER A 233 -12.40 -15.34 37.74
CA SER A 233 -13.28 -16.50 37.54
C SER A 233 -12.64 -17.81 38.04
N ALA A 234 -11.43 -17.76 38.57
CA ALA A 234 -10.75 -18.93 39.10
C ALA A 234 -11.27 -19.28 40.51
N ALA A 235 -11.42 -20.57 40.81
CA ALA A 235 -11.81 -21.04 42.15
C ALA A 235 -10.78 -20.70 43.23
N THR A 236 -9.50 -20.56 42.83
CA THR A 236 -8.42 -20.07 43.68
C THR A 236 -7.74 -18.91 42.98
N PHE A 237 -7.68 -17.76 43.66
CA PHE A 237 -7.03 -16.56 43.19
C PHE A 237 -5.86 -16.20 44.10
N ASN A 238 -4.65 -16.30 43.57
CA ASN A 238 -3.43 -15.95 44.28
C ASN A 238 -3.05 -14.52 43.93
N LEU A 239 -3.03 -13.61 44.92
CA LEU A 239 -2.69 -12.21 44.66
C LEU A 239 -1.17 -11.96 44.81
N LEU A 240 -0.61 -12.25 45.99
CA LEU A 240 0.80 -12.01 46.34
C LEU A 240 1.31 -13.10 47.31
N ASN A 241 1.33 -14.36 46.89
CA ASN A 241 1.49 -15.52 47.79
C ASN A 241 2.84 -16.27 47.67
N ALA A 242 3.81 -15.75 46.93
CA ALA A 242 5.10 -16.43 46.71
C ALA A 242 6.27 -15.71 47.39
N THR A 243 6.62 -14.51 46.93
CA THR A 243 7.90 -13.85 47.28
C THR A 243 7.76 -12.71 48.29
N ALA A 244 6.59 -12.06 48.37
CA ALA A 244 6.41 -10.89 49.23
C ALA A 244 6.54 -11.26 50.71
N THR A 245 7.49 -10.64 51.42
CA THR A 245 7.70 -10.83 52.88
C THR A 245 6.92 -9.82 53.72
N THR A 246 6.43 -8.75 53.10
CA THR A 246 5.54 -7.76 53.71
C THR A 246 4.51 -7.35 52.67
N VAL A 247 3.24 -7.45 53.03
CA VAL A 247 2.12 -7.00 52.21
C VAL A 247 1.39 -5.95 53.03
N ASN A 248 1.52 -4.69 52.62
CA ASN A 248 0.67 -3.62 53.16
C ASN A 248 -0.68 -3.71 52.46
N PHE A 249 -1.74 -3.84 53.23
CA PHE A 249 -3.09 -4.00 52.69
C PHE A 249 -4.00 -2.88 53.19
N ALA A 250 -4.75 -2.27 52.27
CA ALA A 250 -5.82 -1.31 52.54
C ALA A 250 -5.49 -0.23 53.59
N GLY A 251 -4.28 0.35 53.58
CA GLY A 251 -3.81 1.23 54.68
C GLY A 251 -4.61 2.51 54.93
N ALA A 252 -5.43 2.96 53.97
CA ALA A 252 -6.37 4.07 54.14
C ALA A 252 -7.83 3.62 54.33
N GLY A 253 -8.09 2.31 54.31
CA GLY A 253 -9.43 1.74 54.45
C GLY A 253 -9.97 1.90 55.86
N THR A 254 -11.21 2.36 55.98
CA THR A 254 -11.94 2.44 57.26
C THR A 254 -12.79 1.19 57.54
N LEU A 255 -12.97 0.33 56.53
CA LEU A 255 -13.63 -0.97 56.61
C LEU A 255 -12.87 -1.92 55.70
N VAL A 256 -12.52 -3.10 56.24
CA VAL A 256 -11.89 -4.18 55.48
C VAL A 256 -12.72 -5.43 55.72
N GLU A 257 -13.47 -5.84 54.71
CA GLU A 257 -14.28 -7.06 54.73
C GLU A 257 -13.46 -8.23 54.15
N ILE A 258 -13.42 -9.37 54.85
CA ILE A 258 -12.61 -10.51 54.45
C ILE A 258 -13.45 -11.78 54.45
N GLY A 259 -13.62 -12.36 53.27
CA GLY A 259 -14.37 -13.60 53.08
C GLY A 259 -15.88 -13.36 52.90
N ALA A 260 -16.66 -14.42 53.06
CA ALA A 260 -18.12 -14.37 53.02
C ALA A 260 -18.69 -14.40 54.44
N ALA A 261 -20.01 -14.24 54.58
CA ALA A 261 -20.71 -14.30 55.87
C ALA A 261 -20.50 -15.61 56.66
N THR A 262 -20.13 -16.69 55.97
CA THR A 262 -19.66 -17.94 56.56
C THR A 262 -18.35 -18.37 55.92
N GLY A 263 -17.51 -19.08 56.68
CA GLY A 263 -16.19 -19.51 56.23
C GLY A 263 -15.19 -19.49 57.38
N THR A 264 -13.91 -19.71 57.06
CA THR A 264 -12.82 -19.59 58.02
C THR A 264 -11.74 -18.68 57.46
N THR A 265 -11.32 -17.70 58.25
CA THR A 265 -10.12 -16.91 57.98
C THR A 265 -8.95 -17.54 58.73
N ASN A 266 -7.94 -18.03 58.00
CA ASN A 266 -6.74 -18.59 58.59
C ASN A 266 -5.61 -17.56 58.58
N ILE A 267 -5.07 -17.24 59.76
CA ILE A 267 -3.87 -16.43 59.91
C ILE A 267 -2.78 -17.36 60.45
N ASN A 268 -1.81 -17.69 59.60
CA ASN A 268 -0.76 -18.66 59.94
C ASN A 268 0.23 -18.14 60.99
N ASN A 269 0.36 -16.81 61.08
CA ASN A 269 1.18 -16.14 62.08
C ASN A 269 0.30 -15.59 63.20
N ASN A 270 0.93 -15.08 64.25
CA ASN A 270 0.22 -14.40 65.32
C ASN A 270 -0.55 -13.18 64.76
N LEU A 271 -1.79 -13.01 65.23
CA LEU A 271 -2.55 -11.79 65.01
C LEU A 271 -2.16 -10.76 66.06
N ASP A 272 -1.79 -9.56 65.60
CA ASP A 272 -1.55 -8.38 66.43
C ASP A 272 -2.60 -7.32 66.07
N VAL A 273 -3.22 -6.71 67.07
CA VAL A 273 -4.31 -5.73 66.91
C VAL A 273 -4.03 -4.56 67.84
N ASP A 274 -3.76 -3.39 67.26
CA ASP A 274 -3.48 -2.17 68.03
C ASP A 274 -4.71 -1.67 68.81
N GLY A 275 -5.91 -1.93 68.28
CA GLY A 275 -7.18 -1.59 68.90
C GLY A 275 -7.85 -2.79 69.59
N ASP A 276 -9.16 -2.68 69.80
CA ASP A 276 -9.94 -3.75 70.38
C ASP A 276 -10.27 -4.84 69.35
N LEU A 277 -10.32 -6.09 69.81
CA LEU A 277 -10.89 -7.20 69.05
C LEU A 277 -12.40 -7.28 69.31
N ASN A 278 -13.21 -7.06 68.28
CA ASN A 278 -14.64 -7.33 68.33
C ASN A 278 -14.94 -8.76 67.87
N ILE A 279 -15.84 -9.46 68.58
CA ILE A 279 -16.27 -10.83 68.26
C ILE A 279 -17.80 -10.85 68.29
N ASP A 280 -18.43 -10.83 67.11
CA ASP A 280 -19.89 -10.90 67.00
C ASP A 280 -20.42 -12.35 67.08
N GLY A 281 -19.54 -13.34 66.88
CA GLY A 281 -19.85 -14.75 67.05
C GLY A 281 -20.05 -15.13 68.52
N GLY A 282 -20.63 -16.32 68.76
CA GLY A 282 -20.96 -16.78 70.11
C GLY A 282 -19.76 -17.27 70.93
N ASP A 283 -18.70 -17.75 70.28
CA ASP A 283 -17.64 -18.52 70.92
C ASP A 283 -16.24 -17.98 70.60
N LEU A 284 -15.35 -18.02 71.60
CA LEU A 284 -13.90 -17.98 71.42
C LEU A 284 -13.35 -19.40 71.58
N THR A 285 -13.13 -20.09 70.47
CA THR A 285 -12.66 -21.48 70.47
C THR A 285 -11.14 -21.57 70.45
N VAL A 286 -10.57 -22.50 71.22
CA VAL A 286 -9.13 -22.77 71.29
C VAL A 286 -8.87 -24.27 71.17
N SER A 287 -7.81 -24.66 70.46
CA SER A 287 -7.47 -26.06 70.19
C SER A 287 -6.29 -26.58 71.01
N THR A 288 -5.69 -25.74 71.85
CA THR A 288 -4.56 -26.08 72.74
C THR A 288 -5.06 -26.43 74.14
N THR A 289 -4.29 -27.21 74.90
CA THR A 289 -4.64 -27.60 76.29
C THR A 289 -4.50 -26.45 77.30
N THR A 290 -3.80 -25.38 76.92
CA THR A 290 -3.63 -24.18 77.74
C THR A 290 -4.02 -22.97 76.90
N PHE A 291 -4.92 -22.16 77.45
CA PHE A 291 -5.31 -20.88 76.89
C PHE A 291 -5.01 -19.79 77.91
N ASN A 292 -4.15 -18.85 77.51
CA ASN A 292 -3.77 -17.72 78.33
C ASN A 292 -4.60 -16.51 77.87
N LEU A 293 -5.46 -15.99 78.74
CA LEU A 293 -6.23 -14.79 78.47
C LEU A 293 -5.61 -13.60 79.21
N ALA A 294 -5.01 -12.67 78.47
CA ALA A 294 -4.45 -11.41 78.96
C ALA A 294 -3.56 -11.54 80.22
N ASN A 295 -2.85 -12.67 80.37
CA ASN A 295 -2.23 -13.08 81.63
C ASN A 295 -0.87 -12.42 81.95
N THR A 296 -0.44 -11.44 81.16
CA THR A 296 0.88 -10.79 81.32
C THR A 296 0.74 -9.35 81.83
N THR A 297 -0.06 -8.52 81.16
CA THR A 297 -0.12 -7.08 81.42
C THR A 297 -1.44 -6.62 82.04
N ALA A 298 -2.54 -7.36 81.87
CA ALA A 298 -3.84 -6.93 82.38
C ALA A 298 -3.85 -6.96 83.92
N THR A 299 -4.16 -5.81 84.53
CA THR A 299 -4.35 -5.69 85.99
C THR A 299 -5.81 -5.87 86.41
N THR A 300 -6.73 -5.80 85.45
CA THR A 300 -8.16 -6.02 85.63
C THR A 300 -8.68 -6.79 84.44
N LEU A 301 -9.37 -7.89 84.70
CA LEU A 301 -10.03 -8.69 83.69
C LEU A 301 -11.53 -8.68 83.97
N ASN A 302 -12.30 -8.02 83.11
CA ASN A 302 -13.76 -8.00 83.21
C ASN A 302 -14.32 -9.12 82.35
N ILE A 303 -15.09 -10.03 82.94
CA ILE A 303 -15.69 -11.17 82.24
C ILE A 303 -17.20 -11.15 82.45
N GLY A 304 -17.95 -11.24 81.35
CA GLY A 304 -19.40 -11.49 81.41
C GLY A 304 -20.19 -10.42 82.15
N GLY A 305 -19.86 -9.13 82.01
CA GLY A 305 -20.53 -8.06 82.78
C GLY A 305 -22.06 -7.99 82.62
N ALA A 306 -22.61 -8.50 81.51
CA ALA A 306 -24.05 -8.65 81.28
C ALA A 306 -24.55 -10.09 81.45
N ALA A 307 -23.66 -11.05 81.73
CA ALA A 307 -24.01 -12.46 81.83
C ALA A 307 -24.84 -12.71 83.09
N THR A 308 -25.95 -13.43 82.94
CA THR A 308 -26.79 -13.87 84.07
C THR A 308 -26.29 -15.17 84.70
N ALA A 309 -25.38 -15.87 84.03
CA ALA A 309 -24.67 -17.03 84.52
C ALA A 309 -23.22 -16.97 83.99
N LEU A 310 -22.27 -17.25 84.88
CA LEU A 310 -20.86 -17.38 84.54
C LEU A 310 -20.39 -18.77 84.97
N GLU A 311 -20.06 -19.62 83.99
CA GLU A 311 -19.53 -20.96 84.21
C GLU A 311 -18.00 -20.92 84.07
N ILE A 312 -17.27 -21.45 85.07
CA ILE A 312 -15.80 -21.41 85.10
C ILE A 312 -15.24 -22.80 85.40
N GLY A 313 -14.54 -23.35 84.41
CA GLY A 313 -13.88 -24.64 84.52
C GLY A 313 -14.77 -25.80 84.05
N ALA A 314 -14.38 -27.02 84.43
CA ALA A 314 -15.13 -28.24 84.13
C ALA A 314 -15.88 -28.74 85.38
N ALA A 315 -16.79 -29.70 85.21
CA ALA A 315 -17.57 -30.30 86.31
C ALA A 315 -16.70 -30.91 87.43
N THR A 316 -15.44 -31.24 87.15
CA THR A 316 -14.42 -31.63 88.13
C THR A 316 -13.15 -30.83 87.88
N GLY A 317 -12.44 -30.44 88.95
CA GLY A 317 -11.21 -29.65 88.84
C GLY A 317 -10.98 -28.77 90.05
N THR A 318 -10.02 -27.86 89.93
CA THR A 318 -9.69 -26.85 90.95
C THR A 318 -9.71 -25.45 90.32
N THR A 319 -10.52 -24.56 90.87
CA THR A 319 -10.45 -23.13 90.56
C THR A 319 -9.50 -22.46 91.54
N ASN A 320 -8.40 -21.90 91.05
CA ASN A 320 -7.42 -21.19 91.87
C ASN A 320 -7.67 -19.68 91.78
N VAL A 321 -7.97 -19.06 92.93
CA VAL A 321 -8.04 -17.60 93.06
C VAL A 321 -6.87 -17.18 93.95
N ASN A 322 -5.84 -16.59 93.33
CA ASN A 322 -4.61 -16.25 94.05
C ASN A 322 -4.79 -15.01 94.95
N ASN A 323 -5.73 -14.13 94.59
CA ASN A 323 -6.10 -12.96 95.36
C ASN A 323 -7.33 -13.25 96.23
N ASN A 324 -7.70 -12.29 97.07
CA ASN A 324 -8.93 -12.36 97.83
C ASN A 324 -10.13 -12.44 96.88
N LEU A 325 -11.04 -13.37 97.15
CA LEU A 325 -12.32 -13.45 96.47
C LEU A 325 -13.33 -12.60 97.22
N ASP A 326 -14.00 -11.70 96.51
CA ASP A 326 -15.13 -10.92 97.00
C ASP A 326 -16.37 -11.33 96.22
N VAL A 327 -17.47 -11.62 96.93
CA VAL A 327 -18.72 -12.10 96.34
C VAL A 327 -19.85 -11.28 96.91
N ASP A 328 -20.43 -10.46 96.05
CA ASP A 328 -21.67 -9.73 96.37
C ASP A 328 -22.86 -10.68 96.19
N GLY A 329 -23.27 -11.35 97.27
CA GLY A 329 -24.42 -12.25 97.28
C GLY A 329 -24.22 -13.50 98.10
N ASP A 330 -25.14 -14.45 97.95
CA ASP A 330 -25.07 -15.74 98.64
C ASP A 330 -24.16 -16.72 97.88
N VAL A 331 -23.18 -17.29 98.59
CA VAL A 331 -22.40 -18.43 98.10
C VAL A 331 -23.18 -19.70 98.43
N ASN A 332 -23.68 -20.37 97.39
CA ASN A 332 -24.47 -21.60 97.51
C ASN A 332 -23.65 -22.86 97.19
#